data_AF-A0A3R6T0Z5-F1
#
_entry.id   AF-A0A3R6T0Z5-F1
#
_cell.length_a   1.000
_cell.length_b   1.000
_cell.length_c   1.000
_cell.angle_alpha   90.00
_cell.angle_beta   90.00
_cell.angle_gamma   90.00
#
_symmetry.space_group_name_H-M   'P 1'
#
loop_
_entity.id
_entity.type
_entity.pdbx_description
1 polymer ?
#
loop_
_entity_poly.entity_id
_entity_poly.type
_entity_poly.pdbx_seq_one_letter_code
_entity_poly.pdbx_strand_id
1 'polypeptide(L)'
;MKKALIVGLNDYPNSKLEWCDNDAIAMKELIESNGDGSPNFDVVSIIDSCTKNNLKAAIGKLFVDDADIALLYFSGHGTNIDGGYLCTTDFSESDYGVRMTDVLEMANKSHCKNKIIILDCCFAAKMGETILLNNNSVLGEGVTIIAASQSWQTSAENGAIQHGVFTELLIQGLKGGAADIGGNITPASLYSFVDQSLGAWQQRPVFKTNISRFLPLRTIQAKVPKNILRKLSTYFKNPTDEFKLDPSYEYTNAPEIEHKVIEPYADTEHVSVFKELQLFESVGLIEPVGTEHMYFAAMEDKSCKLTALGLHYWKLSKDRRF
;
A
#
# COMPACT_ATOMS: atom_id res chain seq x y z
N MET A 1 7.69 -5.07 16.72
CA MET A 1 8.71 -4.14 16.20
C MET A 1 8.77 -4.25 14.68
N LYS A 2 8.93 -3.15 13.95
CA LYS A 2 9.08 -3.14 12.48
C LYS A 2 10.41 -2.50 12.11
N LYS A 3 11.18 -3.12 11.22
CA LYS A 3 12.49 -2.60 10.79
C LYS A 3 12.65 -2.64 9.28
N ALA A 4 13.36 -1.68 8.72
CA ALA A 4 13.62 -1.61 7.29
C ALA A 4 15.09 -1.33 6.97
N LEU A 5 15.58 -1.95 5.90
CA LEU A 5 16.81 -1.57 5.21
C LEU A 5 16.41 -1.00 3.85
N ILE A 6 16.77 0.25 3.61
CA ILE A 6 16.43 0.98 2.39
C ILE A 6 17.72 1.37 1.69
N VAL A 7 17.91 0.86 0.47
CA VAL A 7 19.16 0.97 -0.27
C VAL A 7 18.90 1.64 -1.61
N GLY A 8 19.70 2.66 -1.92
CA GLY A 8 19.65 3.39 -3.18
C GLY A 8 21.06 3.70 -3.65
N LEU A 9 21.51 3.07 -4.72
CA LEU A 9 22.91 3.18 -5.18
C LEU A 9 22.97 3.83 -6.54
N ASN A 10 23.83 4.85 -6.68
CA ASN A 10 24.02 5.63 -7.89
C ASN A 10 25.45 5.55 -8.42
N ASP A 11 26.45 5.62 -7.53
CA ASP A 11 27.86 5.85 -7.87
C ASP A 11 28.60 4.58 -8.36
N TYR A 12 28.06 3.94 -9.40
CA TYR A 12 28.69 2.79 -10.05
C TYR A 12 29.80 3.25 -11.01
N PRO A 13 31.01 2.68 -10.91
CA PRO A 13 32.08 2.95 -11.86
C PRO A 13 31.64 2.71 -13.32
N ASN A 14 31.74 3.75 -14.15
CA ASN A 14 31.39 3.72 -15.59
C ASN A 14 29.93 3.38 -15.93
N SER A 15 29.02 3.38 -14.96
CA SER A 15 27.59 3.09 -15.17
C SER A 15 26.70 3.79 -14.13
N LYS A 16 26.96 5.08 -13.89
CA LYS A 16 26.26 5.87 -12.87
C LYS A 16 24.75 5.93 -13.13
N LEU A 17 23.96 5.84 -12.06
CA LEU A 17 22.52 6.11 -12.06
C LEU A 17 22.26 7.48 -11.40
N GLU A 18 21.12 8.10 -11.71
CA GLU A 18 20.82 9.47 -11.28
C GLU A 18 19.86 9.57 -10.10
N TRP A 19 18.97 8.59 -9.91
CA TRP A 19 17.78 8.77 -9.05
C TRP A 19 17.58 7.71 -7.96
N CYS A 20 18.44 6.70 -7.86
CA CYS A 20 18.25 5.62 -6.89
C CYS A 20 18.46 6.09 -5.44
N ASP A 21 19.30 7.11 -5.21
CA ASP A 21 19.43 7.77 -3.92
C ASP A 21 18.15 8.51 -3.51
N ASN A 22 17.56 9.28 -4.42
CA ASN A 22 16.29 10.00 -4.22
C ASN A 22 15.16 9.03 -3.93
N ASP A 23 15.08 7.93 -4.69
CA ASP A 23 14.17 6.82 -4.44
C ASP A 23 14.28 6.31 -3.00
N ALA A 24 15.49 6.02 -2.52
CA ALA A 24 15.73 5.53 -1.17
C ALA A 24 15.41 6.59 -0.10
N ILE A 25 15.70 7.87 -0.35
CA ILE A 25 15.35 8.97 0.57
C ILE A 25 13.83 9.09 0.71
N ALA A 26 13.09 9.12 -0.40
CA ALA A 26 11.64 9.24 -0.38
C ALA A 26 10.97 8.02 0.27
N MET A 27 11.46 6.81 -0.03
CA MET A 27 10.97 5.58 0.59
C MET A 27 11.24 5.56 2.10
N LYS A 28 12.40 6.05 2.55
CA LYS A 28 12.72 6.19 3.97
C LYS A 28 11.72 7.09 4.69
N GLU A 29 11.50 8.30 4.20
CA GLU A 29 10.60 9.27 4.83
C GLU A 29 9.18 8.72 5.01
N LEU A 30 8.68 7.99 3.99
CA LEU A 30 7.35 7.39 4.01
C LEU A 30 7.25 6.16 4.93
N ILE A 31 8.31 5.38 5.07
CA ILE A 31 8.32 4.15 5.85
C ILE A 31 8.57 4.42 7.33
N GLU A 32 9.37 5.44 7.67
CA GLU A 32 9.65 5.85 9.06
C GLU A 32 8.39 6.33 9.79
N SER A 33 7.41 6.89 9.08
CA SER A 33 6.23 7.52 9.68
C SER A 33 4.90 7.09 9.05
N ASN A 34 3.88 6.96 9.89
CA ASN A 34 2.50 6.84 9.44
C ASN A 34 1.97 8.19 8.92
N GLY A 35 0.83 8.19 8.24
CA GLY A 35 0.23 9.41 7.69
C GLY A 35 -0.22 10.42 8.75
N ASP A 36 -0.32 10.02 10.01
CA ASP A 36 -0.59 10.91 11.16
C ASP A 36 0.69 11.45 11.82
N GLY A 37 1.87 11.12 11.28
CA GLY A 37 3.18 11.51 11.82
C GLY A 37 3.69 10.62 12.96
N SER A 38 2.94 9.60 13.38
CA SER A 38 3.43 8.64 14.38
C SER A 38 4.57 7.76 13.81
N PRO A 39 5.52 7.31 14.64
CA PRO A 39 6.57 6.39 14.19
C PRO A 39 6.01 5.06 13.65
N ASN A 40 6.66 4.48 12.63
CA ASN A 40 6.22 3.25 11.98
C ASN A 40 7.33 2.17 11.90
N PHE A 41 8.43 2.42 11.18
CA PHE A 41 9.58 1.50 11.10
C PHE A 41 10.84 2.16 11.66
N ASP A 42 11.69 1.35 12.29
CA ASP A 42 13.09 1.70 12.53
C ASP A 42 13.88 1.46 11.22
N VAL A 43 14.36 2.53 10.59
CA VAL A 43 14.95 2.46 9.25
C VAL A 43 16.46 2.66 9.27
N VAL A 44 17.17 1.78 8.57
CA VAL A 44 18.58 1.94 8.19
C VAL A 44 18.64 2.20 6.69
N SER A 45 19.34 3.26 6.28
CA SER A 45 19.50 3.62 4.87
C SER A 45 20.95 3.53 4.40
N ILE A 46 21.16 3.02 3.19
CA ILE A 46 22.44 3.04 2.47
C ILE A 46 22.22 3.80 1.17
N ILE A 47 22.95 4.91 1.00
CA ILE A 47 22.71 5.87 -0.08
C ILE A 47 23.99 6.05 -0.91
N ASP A 48 23.80 6.18 -2.22
CA ASP A 48 24.78 6.53 -3.25
C ASP A 48 25.82 5.44 -3.54
N SER A 49 26.54 4.96 -2.52
CA SER A 49 27.58 3.93 -2.68
C SER A 49 27.55 2.86 -1.58
N CYS A 50 27.91 1.64 -1.94
CA CYS A 50 27.99 0.53 -1.00
C CYS A 50 28.90 -0.57 -1.52
N THR A 51 29.69 -1.17 -0.63
CA THR A 51 30.45 -2.39 -0.94
C THR A 51 29.60 -3.63 -0.77
N LYS A 52 29.91 -4.71 -1.47
CA LYS A 52 29.26 -6.02 -1.30
C LYS A 52 29.23 -6.47 0.15
N ASN A 53 30.35 -6.32 0.86
CA ASN A 53 30.46 -6.74 2.25
C ASN A 53 29.53 -5.94 3.16
N ASN A 54 29.44 -4.63 2.96
CA ASN A 54 28.55 -3.77 3.74
C ASN A 54 27.08 -4.08 3.44
N LEU A 55 26.71 -4.25 2.17
CA LEU A 55 25.34 -4.60 1.79
C LEU A 55 24.94 -5.97 2.37
N LYS A 56 25.79 -6.99 2.22
CA LYS A 56 25.54 -8.34 2.75
C LYS A 56 25.41 -8.33 4.28
N ALA A 57 26.26 -7.57 4.98
CA ALA A 57 26.18 -7.43 6.43
C ALA A 57 24.90 -6.72 6.87
N ALA A 58 24.47 -5.67 6.16
CA ALA A 58 23.24 -4.94 6.46
C ALA A 58 22.00 -5.82 6.24
N ILE A 59 21.93 -6.56 5.13
CA ILE A 59 20.85 -7.52 4.84
C ILE A 59 20.83 -8.63 5.90
N GLY A 60 22.00 -9.14 6.31
CA GLY A 60 22.10 -10.09 7.41
C GLY A 60 21.47 -9.55 8.70
N LYS A 61 21.85 -8.33 9.12
CA LYS A 61 21.26 -7.67 10.29
C LYS A 61 19.75 -7.45 10.16
N LEU A 62 19.26 -7.12 8.97
CA LEU A 62 17.82 -6.98 8.72
C LEU A 62 17.07 -8.28 9.02
N PHE A 63 17.61 -9.44 8.67
CA PHE A 63 16.90 -10.73 8.78
C PHE A 63 17.25 -11.57 10.01
N VAL A 64 18.10 -11.10 10.93
CA VAL A 64 18.51 -11.88 12.13
C VAL A 64 17.43 -11.95 13.23
N ASP A 65 16.80 -10.83 13.57
CA ASP A 65 15.88 -10.77 14.75
C ASP A 65 14.47 -11.36 14.51
N ASP A 66 13.63 -11.37 15.55
CA ASP A 66 12.20 -11.76 15.53
C ASP A 66 11.27 -10.53 15.48
N ALA A 67 11.41 -9.73 14.41
CA ALA A 67 10.55 -8.57 14.18
C ALA A 67 9.19 -8.97 13.58
N ASP A 68 8.17 -8.14 13.78
CA ASP A 68 6.85 -8.37 13.16
C ASP A 68 6.92 -8.19 11.64
N ILE A 69 7.71 -7.21 11.19
CA ILE A 69 8.00 -6.94 9.78
C ILE A 69 9.47 -6.54 9.62
N ALA A 70 10.16 -7.22 8.72
CA ALA A 70 11.46 -6.81 8.17
C ALA A 70 11.29 -6.45 6.68
N LEU A 71 11.58 -5.22 6.31
CA LEU A 71 11.45 -4.71 4.95
C LEU A 71 12.84 -4.45 4.34
N LEU A 72 13.14 -5.07 3.21
CA LEU A 72 14.24 -4.69 2.34
C LEU A 72 13.66 -3.91 1.16
N TYR A 73 14.15 -2.70 0.92
CA TYR A 73 13.96 -1.97 -0.32
C TYR A 73 15.32 -1.73 -0.97
N PHE A 74 15.44 -2.02 -2.27
CA PHE A 74 16.66 -1.79 -3.04
C PHE A 74 16.34 -1.12 -4.38
N SER A 75 16.96 0.02 -4.67
CA SER A 75 16.99 0.68 -5.98
C SER A 75 18.43 0.78 -6.48
N GLY A 76 18.68 0.35 -7.73
CA GLY A 76 20.02 0.33 -8.31
C GLY A 76 20.16 -0.61 -9.50
N HIS A 77 21.40 -0.97 -9.84
CA HIS A 77 21.68 -1.97 -10.88
C HIS A 77 21.39 -3.38 -10.39
N GLY A 78 20.87 -4.20 -11.31
CA GLY A 78 20.76 -5.63 -11.16
C GLY A 78 21.24 -6.34 -12.41
N THR A 79 21.81 -7.53 -12.26
CA THR A 79 22.23 -8.39 -13.37
C THR A 79 21.48 -9.71 -13.35
N ASN A 80 21.47 -10.42 -14.47
CA ASN A 80 20.84 -11.73 -14.63
C ASN A 80 21.81 -12.92 -14.58
N ILE A 81 23.10 -12.66 -14.33
CA ILE A 81 24.14 -13.68 -14.25
C ILE A 81 23.86 -14.57 -13.04
N ASP A 82 24.02 -15.89 -13.18
CA ASP A 82 23.92 -16.90 -12.10
C ASP A 82 22.72 -16.77 -11.14
N GLY A 83 21.52 -16.46 -11.65
CA GLY A 83 20.31 -16.33 -10.83
C GLY A 83 20.06 -14.93 -10.26
N GLY A 84 20.92 -13.96 -10.60
CA GLY A 84 20.72 -12.53 -10.40
C GLY A 84 21.38 -11.96 -9.15
N TYR A 85 21.78 -10.69 -9.25
CA TYR A 85 22.50 -9.97 -8.20
C TYR A 85 21.91 -8.58 -7.99
N LEU A 86 21.93 -8.14 -6.73
CA LEU A 86 21.88 -6.73 -6.36
C LEU A 86 23.31 -6.19 -6.51
N CYS A 87 23.53 -5.36 -7.52
CA CYS A 87 24.87 -4.87 -7.81
C CYS A 87 25.33 -3.87 -6.75
N THR A 88 26.61 -3.90 -6.40
CA THR A 88 27.22 -2.93 -5.48
C THR A 88 28.19 -2.02 -6.22
N THR A 89 28.56 -0.88 -5.63
CA THR A 89 29.40 0.11 -6.33
C THR A 89 30.87 -0.32 -6.41
N ASP A 90 31.26 -1.36 -5.67
CA ASP A 90 32.56 -2.05 -5.76
C ASP A 90 32.56 -3.25 -6.74
N PHE A 91 31.57 -3.31 -7.65
CA PHE A 91 31.47 -4.43 -8.60
C PHE A 91 32.72 -4.57 -9.49
N SER A 92 32.98 -5.80 -9.91
CA SER A 92 34.01 -6.17 -10.87
C SER A 92 33.49 -7.31 -11.77
N GLU A 93 34.24 -7.66 -12.82
CA GLU A 93 33.86 -8.75 -13.73
C GLU A 93 33.70 -10.11 -13.05
N SER A 94 34.34 -10.33 -11.90
CA SER A 94 34.26 -11.57 -11.13
C SER A 94 33.34 -11.48 -9.90
N ASP A 95 32.90 -10.27 -9.53
CA ASP A 95 32.04 -10.04 -8.37
C ASP A 95 31.07 -8.88 -8.60
N TYR A 96 29.81 -9.19 -8.86
CA TYR A 96 28.80 -8.19 -9.16
C TYR A 96 28.17 -7.56 -7.91
N GLY A 97 28.22 -8.24 -6.76
CA GLY A 97 27.53 -7.80 -5.54
C GLY A 97 26.87 -8.95 -4.78
N VAL A 98 25.66 -8.73 -4.25
CA VAL A 98 24.95 -9.72 -3.43
C VAL A 98 23.97 -10.53 -4.28
N ARG A 99 24.11 -11.85 -4.29
CA ARG A 99 23.19 -12.75 -5.01
C ARG A 99 21.77 -12.62 -4.46
N MET A 100 20.78 -12.49 -5.32
CA MET A 100 19.37 -12.42 -4.92
C MET A 100 18.93 -13.71 -4.19
N THR A 101 19.52 -14.86 -4.54
CA THR A 101 19.31 -16.12 -3.84
C THR A 101 19.82 -16.11 -2.40
N ASP A 102 20.96 -15.45 -2.13
CA ASP A 102 21.48 -15.30 -0.75
C ASP A 102 20.50 -14.46 0.08
N VAL A 103 19.95 -13.38 -0.51
CA VAL A 103 18.96 -12.53 0.16
C VAL A 103 17.70 -13.32 0.51
N LEU A 104 17.20 -14.12 -0.43
CA LEU A 104 16.04 -14.99 -0.20
C LEU A 104 16.33 -16.04 0.89
N GLU A 105 17.51 -16.64 0.87
CA GLU A 105 17.91 -17.64 1.87
C GLU A 105 17.98 -17.02 3.26
N MET A 106 18.54 -15.81 3.39
CA MET A 106 18.54 -15.06 4.65
C MET A 106 17.12 -14.75 5.13
N ALA A 107 16.24 -14.30 4.23
CA ALA A 107 14.84 -14.02 4.56
C ALA A 107 14.08 -15.30 4.98
N ASN A 108 14.32 -16.42 4.30
CA ASN A 108 13.70 -17.71 4.61
C ASN A 108 14.15 -18.26 5.98
N LYS A 109 15.42 -18.06 6.35
CA LYS A 109 15.98 -18.45 7.64
C LYS A 109 15.60 -17.49 8.78
N SER A 110 15.08 -16.32 8.46
CA SER A 110 14.69 -15.30 9.42
C SER A 110 13.50 -15.73 10.28
N HIS A 111 13.59 -15.47 11.59
CA HIS A 111 12.49 -15.62 12.53
C HIS A 111 11.47 -14.48 12.44
N CYS A 112 11.73 -13.41 11.68
CA CYS A 112 10.76 -12.35 11.45
C CYS A 112 9.44 -12.93 10.92
N LYS A 113 8.31 -12.43 11.45
CA LYS A 113 6.97 -12.92 11.07
C LYS A 113 6.64 -12.59 9.62
N ASN A 114 7.00 -11.39 9.17
CA ASN A 114 6.84 -10.96 7.78
C ASN A 114 8.16 -10.42 7.25
N LYS A 115 8.63 -10.95 6.12
CA LYS A 115 9.83 -10.53 5.40
C LYS A 115 9.39 -9.99 4.06
N ILE A 116 9.55 -8.70 3.84
CA ILE A 116 9.09 -8.03 2.63
C ILE A 116 10.32 -7.56 1.88
N ILE A 117 10.41 -7.92 0.60
CA ILE A 117 11.54 -7.61 -0.27
C ILE A 117 10.98 -6.85 -1.47
N ILE A 118 11.35 -5.59 -1.62
CA ILE A 118 10.97 -4.71 -2.72
C ILE A 118 12.22 -4.37 -3.52
N LEU A 119 12.23 -4.70 -4.81
CA LEU A 119 13.40 -4.52 -5.67
C LEU A 119 13.05 -3.66 -6.89
N ASP A 120 13.66 -2.48 -6.98
CA ASP A 120 13.65 -1.59 -8.14
C ASP A 120 15.00 -1.69 -8.89
N CYS A 121 15.23 -2.81 -9.56
CA CYS A 121 16.44 -3.01 -10.35
C CYS A 121 16.17 -3.87 -11.58
N CYS A 122 17.02 -3.74 -12.61
CA CYS A 122 17.00 -4.65 -13.75
C CYS A 122 17.06 -6.12 -13.28
N PHE A 123 16.31 -6.97 -13.96
CA PHE A 123 16.23 -8.42 -13.69
C PHE A 123 15.74 -8.81 -12.29
N ALA A 124 15.22 -7.88 -11.48
CA ALA A 124 14.65 -8.19 -10.16
C ALA A 124 13.57 -9.28 -10.21
N ALA A 125 12.75 -9.28 -11.27
CA ALA A 125 11.75 -10.31 -11.54
C ALA A 125 12.33 -11.75 -11.58
N LYS A 126 13.61 -11.91 -11.94
CA LYS A 126 14.27 -13.23 -11.99
C LYS A 126 14.47 -13.84 -10.61
N MET A 127 14.56 -13.06 -9.54
CA MET A 127 14.51 -13.58 -8.16
C MET A 127 13.24 -14.41 -7.96
N GLY A 128 12.13 -13.96 -8.54
CA GLY A 128 10.88 -14.70 -8.57
C GLY A 128 10.96 -15.97 -9.42
N GLU A 129 11.57 -15.93 -10.60
CA GLU A 129 11.69 -17.09 -11.51
C GLU A 129 12.62 -18.18 -10.97
N THR A 130 13.74 -17.81 -10.33
CA THR A 130 14.69 -18.75 -9.71
C THR A 130 14.02 -19.60 -8.62
N ILE A 131 12.99 -19.06 -7.93
CA ILE A 131 12.15 -19.80 -6.97
C ILE A 131 11.50 -21.02 -7.64
N LEU A 132 11.15 -20.95 -8.93
CA LEU A 132 10.50 -22.02 -9.68
C LEU A 132 11.49 -23.03 -10.30
N LEU A 133 12.72 -22.59 -10.58
CA LEU A 133 13.71 -23.40 -11.30
C LEU A 133 14.53 -24.31 -10.36
N ASN A 134 14.76 -23.88 -9.13
CA ASN A 134 15.40 -24.70 -8.12
C ASN A 134 14.31 -25.46 -7.35
N ASN A 135 14.13 -26.76 -7.63
CA ASN A 135 13.19 -27.68 -6.98
C ASN A 135 13.24 -27.73 -5.42
N ASN A 136 14.07 -26.91 -4.77
CA ASN A 136 14.25 -26.77 -3.32
C ASN A 136 14.00 -25.35 -2.77
N SER A 137 13.83 -24.31 -3.60
CA SER A 137 13.61 -22.94 -3.09
C SER A 137 12.13 -22.66 -2.91
N VAL A 138 11.54 -23.20 -1.86
CA VAL A 138 10.21 -22.82 -1.40
C VAL A 138 10.29 -21.41 -0.82
N LEU A 139 9.39 -20.51 -1.23
CA LEU A 139 9.24 -19.21 -0.59
C LEU A 139 8.87 -19.46 0.88
N GLY A 140 9.70 -19.03 1.82
CA GLY A 140 9.48 -19.29 3.24
C GLY A 140 8.20 -18.66 3.76
N GLU A 141 7.64 -19.22 4.83
CA GLU A 141 6.49 -18.61 5.52
C GLU A 141 6.82 -17.17 5.91
N GLY A 142 5.87 -16.26 5.71
CA GLY A 142 6.05 -14.84 6.01
C GLY A 142 6.74 -14.03 4.91
N VAL A 143 7.22 -14.63 3.81
CA VAL A 143 7.98 -13.91 2.78
C VAL A 143 7.08 -13.34 1.71
N THR A 144 7.30 -12.07 1.35
CA THR A 144 6.67 -11.36 0.22
C THR A 144 7.73 -10.67 -0.61
N ILE A 145 7.67 -10.83 -1.93
CA ILE A 145 8.58 -10.22 -2.91
C ILE A 145 7.74 -9.38 -3.87
N ILE A 146 8.13 -8.12 -4.04
CA ILE A 146 7.61 -7.19 -5.04
C ILE A 146 8.81 -6.71 -5.87
N ALA A 147 8.86 -7.04 -7.15
CA ALA A 147 10.01 -6.72 -7.98
C ALA A 147 9.60 -5.97 -9.25
N ALA A 148 10.29 -4.88 -9.55
CA ALA A 148 10.19 -4.16 -10.81
C ALA A 148 10.51 -5.08 -11.99
N SER A 149 10.05 -4.68 -13.17
CA SER A 149 10.23 -5.44 -14.40
C SER A 149 11.12 -4.68 -15.38
N GLN A 150 11.78 -5.41 -16.29
CA GLN A 150 12.90 -4.89 -17.09
C GLN A 150 12.54 -3.67 -17.95
N SER A 151 11.29 -3.55 -18.41
CA SER A 151 10.88 -2.44 -19.29
C SER A 151 10.75 -1.08 -18.59
N TRP A 152 10.89 -1.01 -17.25
CA TRP A 152 10.56 0.18 -16.46
C TRP A 152 11.71 1.17 -16.34
N GLN A 153 12.95 0.71 -16.49
CA GLN A 153 14.13 1.59 -16.51
C GLN A 153 14.45 2.11 -17.92
N THR A 154 13.83 1.55 -18.97
CA THR A 154 14.00 2.04 -20.36
C THR A 154 12.94 3.06 -20.78
N SER A 155 11.86 3.18 -20.01
CA SER A 155 10.75 4.10 -20.30
C SER A 155 10.95 5.41 -19.56
N ALA A 156 11.53 6.38 -20.28
CA ALA A 156 11.51 7.81 -20.03
C ALA A 156 11.90 8.26 -18.61
N GLU A 157 13.21 8.48 -18.42
CA GLU A 157 13.72 9.51 -17.52
C GLU A 157 13.18 10.87 -17.97
N ASN A 158 11.92 11.14 -17.65
CA ASN A 158 11.36 12.47 -17.77
C ASN A 158 11.98 13.27 -16.62
N GLY A 159 12.95 14.16 -16.91
CA GLY A 159 13.67 14.93 -15.89
C GLY A 159 12.81 15.80 -14.94
N ALA A 160 11.48 15.81 -15.13
CA ALA A 160 10.51 16.34 -14.19
C ALA A 160 10.21 15.42 -12.99
N ILE A 161 10.42 14.10 -13.13
CA ILE A 161 10.20 13.09 -12.08
C ILE A 161 11.58 12.53 -11.71
N GLN A 162 12.05 12.90 -10.52
CA GLN A 162 13.39 12.56 -10.02
C GLN A 162 13.43 11.18 -9.32
N HIS A 163 12.70 10.21 -9.88
CA HIS A 163 12.47 8.86 -9.36
C HIS A 163 12.35 7.83 -10.47
N GLY A 164 12.67 6.56 -10.17
CA GLY A 164 12.31 5.44 -11.04
C GLY A 164 10.78 5.27 -11.15
N VAL A 165 10.25 4.87 -12.32
CA VAL A 165 8.80 4.71 -12.55
C VAL A 165 8.15 3.79 -11.52
N PHE A 166 8.84 2.72 -11.13
CA PHE A 166 8.32 1.78 -10.13
C PHE A 166 8.25 2.41 -8.76
N THR A 167 9.34 3.05 -8.32
CA THR A 167 9.39 3.74 -7.04
C THR A 167 8.41 4.90 -6.95
N GLU A 168 8.20 5.68 -8.01
CA GLU A 168 7.19 6.74 -8.04
C GLU A 168 5.78 6.19 -7.79
N LEU A 169 5.40 5.08 -8.42
CA LEU A 169 4.11 4.44 -8.18
C LEU A 169 4.00 3.87 -6.75
N LEU A 170 5.09 3.33 -6.20
CA LEU A 170 5.12 2.91 -4.78
C LEU A 170 4.93 4.11 -3.84
N ILE A 171 5.59 5.24 -4.11
CA ILE A 171 5.47 6.49 -3.36
C ILE A 171 4.02 6.98 -3.39
N GLN A 172 3.38 7.04 -4.56
CA GLN A 172 1.98 7.44 -4.69
C GLN A 172 1.03 6.50 -3.93
N GLY A 173 1.27 5.19 -4.04
CA GLY A 173 0.53 4.18 -3.29
C GLY A 173 0.66 4.38 -1.78
N LEU A 174 1.88 4.56 -1.27
CA LEU A 174 2.19 4.79 0.13
C LEU A 174 1.66 6.13 0.66
N LYS A 175 1.54 7.16 -0.20
CA LYS A 175 0.89 8.45 0.15
C LYS A 175 -0.63 8.34 0.30
N GLY A 176 -1.23 7.24 -0.13
CA GLY A 176 -2.65 6.95 0.11
C GLY A 176 -3.39 6.37 -1.08
N GLY A 177 -2.78 6.34 -2.27
CA GLY A 177 -3.39 5.72 -3.46
C GLY A 177 -3.74 4.26 -3.27
N ALA A 178 -2.96 3.55 -2.43
CA ALA A 178 -3.14 2.13 -2.12
C ALA A 178 -3.84 1.87 -0.77
N ALA A 179 -4.43 2.89 -0.14
CA ALA A 179 -5.06 2.76 1.17
C ALA A 179 -6.50 2.21 1.08
N ASP A 180 -6.83 1.28 1.98
CA ASP A 180 -8.21 0.86 2.19
C ASP A 180 -9.06 1.95 2.90
N ILE A 181 -10.36 1.71 3.09
CA ILE A 181 -11.26 2.65 3.77
C ILE A 181 -10.80 2.97 5.20
N GLY A 182 -10.17 1.99 5.85
CA GLY A 182 -9.59 2.10 7.18
C GLY A 182 -8.21 2.77 7.21
N GLY A 183 -7.67 3.20 6.07
CA GLY A 183 -6.37 3.85 5.95
C GLY A 183 -5.17 2.89 5.92
N ASN A 184 -5.37 1.58 5.80
CA ASN A 184 -4.26 0.63 5.78
C ASN A 184 -3.69 0.46 4.37
N ILE A 185 -2.37 0.45 4.27
CA ILE A 185 -1.63 0.18 3.03
C ILE A 185 -0.84 -1.11 3.23
N THR A 186 -1.16 -2.14 2.46
CA THR A 186 -0.58 -3.49 2.55
C THR A 186 0.29 -3.79 1.32
N PRO A 187 1.18 -4.79 1.37
CA PRO A 187 1.92 -5.22 0.19
C PRO A 187 1.01 -5.56 -1.01
N ALA A 188 -0.13 -6.21 -0.75
CA ALA A 188 -1.09 -6.56 -1.79
C ALA A 188 -1.81 -5.34 -2.37
N SER A 189 -2.25 -4.39 -1.52
CA SER A 189 -2.91 -3.17 -2.02
C SER A 189 -1.93 -2.28 -2.77
N LEU A 190 -0.67 -2.24 -2.33
CA LEU A 190 0.40 -1.53 -3.02
C LEU A 190 0.68 -2.14 -4.39
N TYR A 191 0.83 -3.47 -4.49
CA TYR A 191 0.95 -4.15 -5.78
C TYR A 191 -0.26 -3.90 -6.69
N SER A 192 -1.48 -4.01 -6.15
CA SER A 192 -2.71 -3.78 -6.92
C SER A 192 -2.79 -2.36 -7.46
N PHE A 193 -2.36 -1.36 -6.67
CA PHE A 193 -2.30 0.02 -7.12
C PHE A 193 -1.31 0.17 -8.28
N VAL A 194 -0.09 -0.35 -8.11
CA VAL A 194 0.94 -0.31 -9.15
C VAL A 194 0.47 -1.03 -10.43
N ASP A 195 -0.16 -2.19 -10.33
CA ASP A 195 -0.68 -2.96 -11.48
C ASP A 195 -1.75 -2.20 -12.27
N GLN A 196 -2.64 -1.48 -11.58
CA GLN A 196 -3.72 -0.69 -12.17
C GLN A 196 -3.23 0.58 -12.86
N SER A 197 -2.12 1.14 -12.40
CA SER A 197 -1.52 2.34 -13.00
C SER A 197 -0.84 2.09 -14.35
N LEU A 198 -0.83 0.84 -14.83
CA LEU A 198 -0.08 0.44 -16.03
C LEU A 198 -1.00 0.13 -17.22
N GLY A 199 -0.63 0.64 -18.39
CA GLY A 199 -1.28 0.32 -19.66
C GLY A 199 -1.08 -1.14 -20.09
N ALA A 200 -1.88 -1.60 -21.05
CA ALA A 200 -1.90 -3.00 -21.51
C ALA A 200 -0.56 -3.53 -22.07
N TRP A 201 0.31 -2.64 -22.56
CA TRP A 201 1.61 -3.00 -23.15
C TRP A 201 2.79 -2.83 -22.19
N GLN A 202 2.54 -2.36 -20.96
CA GLN A 202 3.58 -2.22 -19.95
C GLN A 202 3.73 -3.52 -19.16
N GLN A 203 4.98 -3.98 -19.01
CA GLN A 203 5.27 -5.17 -18.23
C GLN A 203 4.84 -4.96 -16.77
N ARG A 204 4.28 -6.00 -16.14
CA ARG A 204 3.83 -5.95 -14.74
C ARG A 204 4.98 -6.27 -13.78
N PRO A 205 4.99 -5.70 -12.56
CA PRO A 205 5.92 -6.14 -11.53
C PRO A 205 5.62 -7.57 -11.11
N VAL A 206 6.61 -8.26 -10.57
CA VAL A 206 6.42 -9.59 -9.99
C VAL A 206 5.94 -9.44 -8.55
N PHE A 207 4.86 -10.16 -8.21
CA PHE A 207 4.38 -10.30 -6.83
C PHE A 207 4.36 -11.78 -6.45
N LYS A 208 5.14 -12.15 -5.43
CA LYS A 208 5.16 -13.51 -4.86
C LYS A 208 5.06 -13.43 -3.36
N THR A 209 4.22 -14.25 -2.76
CA THR A 209 4.00 -14.22 -1.31
C THR A 209 3.66 -15.60 -0.76
N ASN A 210 4.13 -15.91 0.45
CA ASN A 210 3.73 -17.08 1.21
C ASN A 210 3.41 -16.61 2.64
N ILE A 211 2.20 -16.08 2.83
CA ILE A 211 1.74 -15.53 4.12
C ILE A 211 0.31 -15.96 4.40
N SER A 212 -0.06 -16.01 5.68
CA SER A 212 -1.44 -16.22 6.11
C SER A 212 -2.26 -14.92 6.19
N ARG A 213 -1.60 -13.78 6.38
CA ARG A 213 -2.25 -12.46 6.48
C ARG A 213 -1.28 -11.32 6.14
N PHE A 214 -1.77 -10.31 5.42
CA PHE A 214 -1.03 -9.05 5.22
C PHE A 214 -1.07 -8.16 6.46
N LEU A 215 0.10 -7.73 6.93
CA LEU A 215 0.22 -6.62 7.85
C LEU A 215 0.41 -5.30 7.07
N PRO A 216 -0.14 -4.17 7.55
CA PRO A 216 0.07 -2.88 6.91
C PRO A 216 1.54 -2.44 6.97
N LEU A 217 2.07 -2.08 5.80
CA LEU A 217 3.35 -1.39 5.64
C LEU A 217 3.27 0.03 6.18
N ARG A 218 2.13 0.70 5.98
CA ARG A 218 1.89 2.06 6.46
C ARG A 218 0.41 2.25 6.74
N THR A 219 0.06 3.05 7.73
CA THR A 219 -1.32 3.49 7.94
C THR A 219 -1.40 5.00 7.74
N ILE A 220 -2.47 5.45 7.09
CA ILE A 220 -2.81 6.86 6.92
C ILE A 220 -4.15 7.18 7.58
N GLN A 221 -4.57 8.45 7.55
CA GLN A 221 -5.88 8.83 8.05
C GLN A 221 -6.98 8.04 7.33
N ALA A 222 -7.80 7.33 8.10
CA ALA A 222 -8.92 6.56 7.56
C ALA A 222 -9.92 7.50 6.91
N LYS A 223 -10.42 7.13 5.72
CA LYS A 223 -11.49 7.87 5.05
C LYS A 223 -12.76 7.87 5.90
N VAL A 224 -13.01 6.74 6.56
CA VAL A 224 -14.09 6.60 7.55
C VAL A 224 -13.49 6.08 8.85
N PRO A 225 -13.55 6.85 9.95
CA PRO A 225 -13.03 6.39 11.24
C PRO A 225 -13.68 5.08 11.70
N LYS A 226 -12.89 4.21 12.36
CA LYS A 226 -13.37 2.89 12.80
C LYS A 226 -14.59 2.94 13.72
N ASN A 227 -14.66 3.95 14.60
CA ASN A 227 -15.82 4.15 15.47
C ASN A 227 -17.10 4.46 14.68
N ILE A 228 -16.98 5.12 13.52
CA ILE A 228 -18.09 5.35 12.59
C ILE A 228 -18.41 4.07 11.81
N LEU A 229 -17.42 3.36 11.26
CA LEU A 229 -17.63 2.07 10.58
C LEU A 229 -18.37 1.04 11.44
N ARG A 230 -18.12 1.01 12.76
CA ARG A 230 -18.81 0.14 13.73
C ARG A 230 -20.31 0.46 13.90
N LYS A 231 -20.77 1.64 13.49
CA LYS A 231 -22.19 2.02 13.54
C LYS A 231 -22.98 1.54 12.32
N LEU A 232 -22.32 1.02 11.28
CA LEU A 232 -23.00 0.56 10.06
C LEU A 232 -24.08 -0.50 10.35
N SER A 233 -23.79 -1.45 11.26
CA SER A 233 -24.75 -2.45 11.72
C SER A 233 -25.82 -1.92 12.70
N THR A 234 -25.63 -0.70 13.20
CA THR A 234 -26.65 -0.01 14.00
C THR A 234 -27.70 0.61 13.10
N TYR A 235 -27.29 1.17 11.96
CA TYR A 235 -28.19 1.80 10.99
C TYR A 235 -28.94 0.77 10.14
N PHE A 236 -28.26 -0.23 9.58
CA PHE A 236 -28.88 -1.32 8.83
C PHE A 236 -28.95 -2.56 9.72
N LYS A 237 -30.15 -3.00 10.16
CA LYS A 237 -30.26 -4.14 11.09
C LYS A 237 -30.03 -5.46 10.37
N ASN A 238 -30.47 -5.56 9.13
CA ASN A 238 -30.20 -6.62 8.17
C ASN A 238 -29.53 -6.04 6.92
N PRO A 239 -28.81 -6.86 6.15
CA PRO A 239 -28.04 -6.36 5.01
C PRO A 239 -28.89 -5.94 3.80
N THR A 240 -30.15 -6.34 3.77
CA THR A 240 -31.13 -5.98 2.72
C THR A 240 -32.04 -4.85 3.13
N ASP A 241 -31.87 -4.30 4.34
CA ASP A 241 -32.70 -3.20 4.82
C ASP A 241 -32.42 -1.94 3.99
N GLU A 242 -33.48 -1.19 3.72
CA GLU A 242 -33.38 0.19 3.26
C GLU A 242 -33.54 1.13 4.46
N PHE A 243 -32.61 2.06 4.63
CA PHE A 243 -32.71 3.10 5.65
C PHE A 243 -33.53 4.26 5.07
N LYS A 244 -34.73 4.48 5.62
CA LYS A 244 -35.62 5.57 5.19
C LYS A 244 -35.06 6.91 5.67
N LEU A 245 -35.04 7.87 4.75
CA LEU A 245 -34.60 9.24 4.98
C LEU A 245 -35.78 10.16 4.73
N ASP A 246 -35.80 11.28 5.44
CA ASP A 246 -36.78 12.35 5.28
C ASP A 246 -36.04 13.71 5.31
N PRO A 247 -36.71 14.84 4.98
CA PRO A 247 -36.08 16.16 4.96
C PRO A 247 -35.41 16.60 6.27
N SER A 248 -35.69 15.97 7.42
CA SER A 248 -35.09 16.33 8.70
C SER A 248 -33.64 15.84 8.86
N TYR A 249 -33.15 14.99 7.96
CA TYR A 249 -31.75 14.54 7.92
C TYR A 249 -30.80 15.60 7.34
N GLU A 250 -31.32 16.59 6.62
CA GLU A 250 -30.54 17.61 5.93
C GLU A 250 -30.37 18.87 6.79
N TYR A 251 -29.13 19.23 7.12
CA TYR A 251 -28.86 20.35 8.04
C TYR A 251 -29.22 21.72 7.45
N THR A 252 -29.32 21.82 6.13
CA THR A 252 -29.76 23.05 5.44
C THR A 252 -31.26 23.28 5.50
N ASN A 253 -32.06 22.28 5.87
CA ASN A 253 -33.51 22.40 6.05
C ASN A 253 -33.85 23.01 7.42
N ALA A 254 -33.26 24.17 7.73
CA ALA A 254 -33.38 24.88 9.00
C ALA A 254 -34.11 26.23 8.84
N PRO A 255 -34.85 26.71 9.85
CA PRO A 255 -35.62 27.96 9.77
C PRO A 255 -34.76 29.22 9.52
N GLU A 256 -33.48 29.17 9.90
CA GLU A 256 -32.52 30.28 9.82
C GLU A 256 -31.75 30.38 8.49
N ILE A 257 -31.97 29.46 7.53
CA ILE A 257 -31.28 29.43 6.23
C ILE A 257 -32.30 29.77 5.12
N GLU A 258 -32.01 30.78 4.28
CA GLU A 258 -32.82 31.10 3.10
C GLU A 258 -32.72 29.97 2.06
N HIS A 259 -33.58 28.96 2.19
CA HIS A 259 -33.83 27.90 1.22
C HIS A 259 -35.35 27.64 1.16
N LYS A 260 -35.83 26.95 0.12
CA LYS A 260 -37.21 26.45 0.09
C LYS A 260 -37.35 25.40 1.20
N VAL A 261 -37.89 25.82 2.34
CA VAL A 261 -38.05 25.00 3.53
C VAL A 261 -39.15 23.96 3.30
N ILE A 262 -38.89 22.70 3.65
CA ILE A 262 -39.82 21.57 3.46
C ILE A 262 -39.97 20.83 4.80
N GLU A 263 -41.19 20.67 5.30
CA GLU A 263 -41.44 19.88 6.51
C GLU A 263 -41.29 18.37 6.22
N PRO A 264 -40.72 17.56 7.16
CA PRO A 264 -40.19 17.94 8.48
C PRO A 264 -38.85 18.68 8.42
N TYR A 265 -38.69 19.70 9.28
CA TYR A 265 -37.43 20.47 9.38
C TYR A 265 -36.29 19.65 9.99
N ALA A 266 -35.05 20.10 9.79
CA ALA A 266 -33.83 19.48 10.29
C ALA A 266 -33.93 19.14 11.79
N ASP A 267 -33.75 17.86 12.11
CA ASP A 267 -33.61 17.37 13.48
C ASP A 267 -32.14 17.09 13.80
N THR A 268 -31.70 17.45 15.00
CA THR A 268 -30.29 17.34 15.38
C THR A 268 -29.75 15.90 15.40
N GLU A 269 -30.56 14.92 15.77
CA GLU A 269 -30.16 13.51 15.79
C GLU A 269 -30.10 12.94 14.38
N HIS A 270 -31.13 13.22 13.57
CA HIS A 270 -31.18 12.81 12.16
C HIS A 270 -30.04 13.41 11.35
N VAL A 271 -29.74 14.70 11.52
CA VAL A 271 -28.59 15.36 10.89
C VAL A 271 -27.27 14.68 11.26
N SER A 272 -27.10 14.27 12.53
CA SER A 272 -25.89 13.55 12.94
C SER A 272 -25.78 12.19 12.24
N VAL A 273 -26.89 11.46 12.11
CA VAL A 273 -26.92 10.18 11.37
C VAL A 273 -26.62 10.42 9.89
N PHE A 274 -27.22 11.44 9.29
CA PHE A 274 -27.05 11.73 7.87
C PHE A 274 -25.61 12.06 7.50
N LYS A 275 -24.91 12.82 8.34
CA LYS A 275 -23.48 13.10 8.15
C LYS A 275 -22.64 11.83 8.10
N GLU A 276 -22.98 10.83 8.92
CA GLU A 276 -22.30 9.52 8.89
C GLU A 276 -22.70 8.70 7.66
N LEU A 277 -23.97 8.74 7.24
CA LEU A 277 -24.43 8.09 6.01
C LEU A 277 -23.79 8.70 4.77
N GLN A 278 -23.70 10.02 4.68
CA GLN A 278 -22.98 10.72 3.61
C GLN A 278 -21.49 10.35 3.61
N LEU A 279 -20.88 10.17 4.78
CA LEU A 279 -19.51 9.69 4.86
C LEU A 279 -19.37 8.26 4.33
N PHE A 280 -20.33 7.35 4.62
CA PHE A 280 -20.36 6.01 4.02
C PHE A 280 -20.58 6.04 2.51
N GLU A 281 -21.44 6.92 2.00
CA GLU A 281 -21.69 7.07 0.57
C GLU A 281 -20.46 7.60 -0.18
N SER A 282 -19.73 8.54 0.41
CA SER A 282 -18.50 9.10 -0.17
C SER A 282 -17.38 8.08 -0.43
N VAL A 283 -17.45 6.91 0.23
CA VAL A 283 -16.54 5.77 0.03
C VAL A 283 -17.23 4.55 -0.58
N GLY A 284 -18.46 4.71 -1.09
CA GLY A 284 -19.21 3.69 -1.82
C GLY A 284 -19.75 2.55 -0.95
N LEU A 285 -19.89 2.73 0.36
CA LEU A 285 -20.46 1.71 1.26
C LEU A 285 -21.98 1.68 1.20
N ILE A 286 -22.62 2.81 0.96
CA ILE A 286 -24.06 2.90 0.74
C ILE A 286 -24.35 3.65 -0.54
N GLU A 287 -25.55 3.49 -1.08
CA GLU A 287 -26.04 4.23 -2.24
C GLU A 287 -27.51 4.66 -2.02
N PRO A 288 -27.93 5.82 -2.54
CA PRO A 288 -29.33 6.23 -2.52
C PRO A 288 -30.20 5.31 -3.40
N VAL A 289 -31.48 5.20 -3.06
CA VAL A 289 -32.47 4.37 -3.78
C VAL A 289 -33.47 5.28 -4.47
N GLY A 290 -33.57 5.15 -5.80
CA GLY A 290 -34.53 5.92 -6.60
C GLY A 290 -34.17 7.38 -6.83
N THR A 291 -32.92 7.77 -6.54
CA THR A 291 -32.34 9.09 -6.82
C THR A 291 -30.80 8.99 -6.90
N GLU A 292 -30.13 10.03 -7.39
CA GLU A 292 -28.69 10.02 -7.68
C GLU A 292 -27.83 10.41 -6.46
N HIS A 293 -28.33 11.26 -5.57
CA HIS A 293 -27.55 11.81 -4.45
C HIS A 293 -28.25 11.63 -3.12
N MET A 294 -27.48 11.42 -2.05
CA MET A 294 -28.00 11.30 -0.68
C MET A 294 -28.86 12.50 -0.28
N TYR A 295 -28.49 13.72 -0.70
CA TYR A 295 -29.28 14.93 -0.47
C TYR A 295 -30.73 14.77 -0.95
N PHE A 296 -30.93 14.38 -2.22
CA PHE A 296 -32.28 14.13 -2.75
C PHE A 296 -32.95 12.96 -2.06
N ALA A 297 -32.17 11.96 -1.61
CA ALA A 297 -32.75 10.84 -0.90
C ALA A 297 -33.40 11.27 0.42
N ALA A 298 -32.81 12.25 1.12
CA ALA A 298 -33.43 12.89 2.28
C ALA A 298 -34.58 13.83 1.87
N MET A 299 -34.33 14.78 0.97
CA MET A 299 -35.30 15.83 0.64
C MET A 299 -36.56 15.34 -0.10
N GLU A 300 -36.53 14.15 -0.68
CA GLU A 300 -37.66 13.55 -1.42
C GLU A 300 -38.25 12.30 -0.72
N ASP A 301 -38.01 12.13 0.57
CA ASP A 301 -38.53 11.01 1.39
C ASP A 301 -38.19 9.62 0.80
N LYS A 302 -36.95 9.45 0.32
CA LYS A 302 -36.47 8.19 -0.26
C LYS A 302 -35.72 7.37 0.79
N SER A 303 -34.84 6.49 0.32
CA SER A 303 -34.02 5.63 1.16
C SER A 303 -32.60 5.55 0.63
N CYS A 304 -31.71 4.99 1.44
CA CYS A 304 -30.42 4.47 1.00
C CYS A 304 -30.29 3.00 1.40
N LYS A 305 -29.39 2.28 0.75
CA LYS A 305 -29.11 0.86 1.01
C LYS A 305 -27.62 0.57 0.95
N LEU A 306 -27.22 -0.58 1.50
CA LEU A 306 -25.84 -1.06 1.39
C LEU A 306 -25.52 -1.45 -0.05
N THR A 307 -24.32 -1.08 -0.51
CA THR A 307 -23.74 -1.64 -1.74
C THR A 307 -23.15 -3.03 -1.46
N ALA A 308 -22.62 -3.69 -2.49
CA ALA A 308 -21.87 -4.94 -2.30
C ALA A 308 -20.64 -4.76 -1.39
N LEU A 309 -19.95 -3.60 -1.49
CA LEU A 309 -18.85 -3.25 -0.59
C LEU A 309 -19.37 -2.93 0.82
N GLY A 310 -20.49 -2.20 0.91
CA GLY A 310 -21.24 -1.97 2.14
C GLY A 310 -21.53 -3.24 2.92
N LEU A 311 -22.04 -4.26 2.23
CA LEU A 311 -22.34 -5.57 2.80
C LEU A 311 -21.13 -6.21 3.47
N HIS A 312 -19.94 -6.10 2.85
CA HIS A 312 -18.70 -6.62 3.44
C HIS A 312 -18.36 -5.91 4.76
N TYR A 313 -18.35 -4.58 4.76
CA TYR A 313 -18.05 -3.78 5.95
C TYR A 313 -19.13 -3.91 7.03
N TRP A 314 -20.39 -4.09 6.63
CA TRP A 314 -21.49 -4.35 7.55
C TRP A 314 -21.28 -5.65 8.34
N LYS A 315 -20.82 -6.73 7.67
CA LYS A 315 -20.48 -7.99 8.35
C LYS A 315 -19.32 -7.81 9.32
N LEU A 316 -18.26 -7.09 8.93
CA LEU A 316 -17.15 -6.75 9.84
C LEU A 316 -17.63 -5.96 11.06
N SER A 317 -18.56 -5.02 10.87
CA SER A 317 -19.21 -4.27 11.95
C SER A 317 -19.95 -5.20 12.90
N LYS A 318 -20.84 -6.04 12.34
CA LYS A 318 -21.71 -6.95 13.08
C LYS A 318 -20.91 -7.95 13.90
N ASP A 319 -19.85 -8.48 13.33
CA ASP A 319 -18.97 -9.47 13.95
C ASP A 319 -17.90 -8.84 14.88
N ARG A 320 -17.89 -7.51 15.03
CA ARG A 320 -16.92 -6.74 15.83
C ARG A 320 -15.45 -6.97 15.40
N ARG A 321 -15.18 -6.92 14.09
CA ARG A 321 -13.88 -7.23 13.48
C ARG A 321 -13.06 -6.01 12.99
N PHE A 322 -13.44 -4.79 13.37
CA PHE A 322 -12.71 -3.54 13.04
C PHE A 322 -11.67 -3.11 14.07
#